data_AF-X1C2R9-F1
#
_entry.id   AF-X1C2R9-F1
#
_cell.length_a   1.000
_cell.length_b   1.000
_cell.length_c   1.000
_cell.angle_alpha   90.00
_cell.angle_beta   90.00
_cell.angle_gamma   90.00
#
_symmetry.space_group_name_H-M   'P 1'
#
loop_
_entity.id
_entity.type
_entity.pdbx_description
1 polymer ?
#
loop_
_entity_poly.entity_id
_entity_poly.type
_entity_poly.pdbx_seq_one_letter_code
_entity_poly.pdbx_strand_id
1 'polypeptide(L)'
;MLDNVDVVWGYEEGEWLYYLPAAPEFSTLTDMEDGLGYWIKMTADDTLPIYGSELPDPPILPPVYSVDEGWNLIGFKSTTTMTIGTYLTTISDDNTASMVIYGWDALPQNYELVCVGETSVDTNLVPGSGYWLYLIEDGY
;
A
#
# COMPACT_ATOMS: atom_id res chain seq x y z
N MET A 1 -16.55 -11.84 10.19
CA MET A 1 -17.44 -12.08 9.03
C MET A 1 -16.74 -11.51 7.83
N LEU A 2 -16.66 -12.27 6.74
CA LEU A 2 -16.13 -11.82 5.45
C LEU A 2 -17.26 -11.74 4.42
N ASP A 3 -18.50 -11.67 4.90
CA ASP A 3 -19.72 -11.92 4.13
C ASP A 3 -19.93 -10.86 3.03
N ASN A 4 -19.37 -9.66 3.23
CA ASN A 4 -19.38 -8.57 2.27
C ASN A 4 -18.04 -8.34 1.57
N VAL A 5 -17.05 -9.24 1.74
CA VAL A 5 -15.78 -9.19 1.01
C VAL A 5 -15.91 -10.05 -0.26
N ASP A 6 -15.78 -9.42 -1.42
CA ASP A 6 -15.79 -10.12 -2.73
C ASP A 6 -14.42 -10.79 -2.97
N VAL A 7 -13.36 -9.99 -2.83
CA VAL A 7 -11.99 -10.39 -3.11
C VAL A 7 -11.02 -9.41 -2.44
N VAL A 8 -9.89 -9.95 -1.97
CA VAL A 8 -8.74 -9.17 -1.53
C VAL A 8 -7.61 -9.40 -2.51
N TRP A 9 -6.90 -8.34 -2.90
CA TRP A 9 -5.69 -8.44 -3.71
C TRP A 9 -4.48 -7.91 -2.95
N GLY A 10 -3.34 -8.56 -3.17
CA GLY A 10 -2.01 -8.07 -2.80
C GLY A 10 -1.13 -7.98 -4.05
N TYR A 11 -0.03 -7.26 -3.95
CA TYR A 11 0.97 -7.17 -5.03
C TYR A 11 2.37 -7.24 -4.44
N GLU A 12 3.10 -8.29 -4.81
CA GLU A 12 4.41 -8.64 -4.25
C GLU A 12 5.32 -9.16 -5.37
N GLU A 13 6.57 -8.72 -5.39
CA GLU A 13 7.60 -9.17 -6.35
C GLU A 13 7.15 -9.13 -7.83
N GLY A 14 6.32 -8.14 -8.18
CA GLY A 14 5.80 -7.99 -9.55
C GLY A 14 4.54 -8.80 -9.88
N GLU A 15 4.05 -9.61 -8.94
CA GLU A 15 2.93 -10.54 -9.13
C GLU A 15 1.67 -10.12 -8.35
N TRP A 16 0.50 -10.41 -8.93
CA TRP A 16 -0.78 -10.21 -8.26
C TRP A 16 -1.17 -11.44 -7.46
N LEU A 17 -1.39 -11.24 -6.15
CA LEU A 17 -1.97 -12.23 -5.26
C LEU A 17 -3.44 -11.93 -5.01
N TYR A 18 -4.24 -12.95 -4.71
CA TYR A 18 -5.65 -12.76 -4.43
C TYR A 18 -6.21 -13.77 -3.42
N TYR A 19 -7.17 -13.30 -2.62
CA TYR A 19 -7.96 -14.11 -1.70
C TYR A 19 -9.43 -13.99 -2.03
N LEU A 20 -10.09 -15.14 -2.22
CA LEU A 20 -11.51 -15.28 -2.55
C LEU A 20 -12.22 -15.94 -1.37
N PRO A 21 -12.93 -15.19 -0.50
CA PRO A 21 -13.65 -15.78 0.63
C PRO A 21 -14.67 -16.86 0.21
N ALA A 22 -15.28 -16.71 -0.96
CA ALA A 22 -16.25 -17.66 -1.51
C ALA A 22 -15.63 -18.92 -2.12
N ALA A 23 -14.33 -18.92 -2.42
CA ALA A 23 -13.61 -20.07 -2.96
C ALA A 23 -12.12 -20.06 -2.52
N PRO A 24 -11.85 -20.25 -1.20
CA PRO A 24 -10.51 -20.09 -0.64
C PRO A 24 -9.47 -21.03 -1.26
N GLU A 25 -9.88 -22.19 -1.77
CA GLU A 25 -9.00 -23.18 -2.39
C GLU A 25 -8.31 -22.71 -3.68
N PHE A 26 -8.82 -21.64 -4.31
CA PHE A 26 -8.19 -21.02 -5.47
C PHE A 26 -7.37 -19.78 -5.12
N SER A 27 -7.33 -19.39 -3.85
CA SER A 27 -6.62 -18.19 -3.41
C SER A 27 -5.10 -18.41 -3.44
N THR A 28 -4.36 -17.38 -3.86
CA THR A 28 -2.90 -17.34 -3.78
C THR A 28 -2.40 -16.46 -2.63
N LEU A 29 -3.21 -15.48 -2.21
CA LEU A 29 -2.95 -14.69 -1.01
C LEU A 29 -3.47 -15.47 0.20
N THR A 30 -2.56 -15.93 1.06
CA THR A 30 -2.91 -16.72 2.26
C THR A 30 -2.80 -15.90 3.54
N ASP A 31 -1.91 -14.92 3.56
CA ASP A 31 -1.54 -14.14 4.73
C ASP A 31 -1.54 -12.65 4.40
N MET A 32 -1.89 -11.82 5.38
CA MET A 32 -1.68 -10.37 5.29
C MET A 32 -0.47 -10.03 6.16
N GLU A 33 0.56 -9.48 5.55
CA GLU A 33 1.80 -9.11 6.22
C GLU A 33 1.89 -7.60 6.42
N ASP A 34 2.52 -7.21 7.53
CA ASP A 34 2.78 -5.81 7.82
C ASP A 34 3.78 -5.23 6.82
N GLY A 35 3.51 -4.02 6.33
CA GLY A 35 4.33 -3.34 5.32
C GLY A 35 3.81 -3.45 3.89
N LEU A 36 2.89 -4.37 3.62
CA LEU A 36 2.32 -4.57 2.29
C LEU A 36 0.98 -3.87 2.12
N GLY A 37 0.69 -3.42 0.89
CA GLY A 37 -0.61 -2.86 0.54
C GLY A 37 -1.60 -3.90 0.04
N TYR A 38 -2.88 -3.74 0.40
CA TYR A 38 -3.95 -4.64 0.01
C TYR A 38 -5.15 -3.86 -0.54
N TRP A 39 -5.73 -4.34 -1.64
CA TRP A 39 -7.01 -3.87 -2.14
C TRP A 39 -8.12 -4.79 -1.67
N ILE A 40 -9.15 -4.23 -1.03
CA ILE A 40 -10.30 -4.98 -0.55
C ILE A 40 -11.53 -4.51 -1.32
N LYS A 41 -12.13 -5.40 -2.11
CA LYS A 41 -13.38 -5.13 -2.79
C LYS A 41 -14.55 -5.60 -1.93
N MET A 42 -15.37 -4.65 -1.50
CA MET A 42 -16.59 -4.92 -0.75
C MET A 42 -17.79 -5.03 -1.70
N THR A 43 -18.74 -5.92 -1.40
CA THR A 43 -20.02 -6.06 -2.13
C THR A 43 -21.11 -5.13 -1.59
N ALA A 44 -20.94 -4.61 -0.37
CA ALA A 44 -21.82 -3.65 0.28
C ALA A 44 -21.03 -2.85 1.35
N ASP A 45 -21.55 -1.69 1.74
CA ASP A 45 -21.01 -0.90 2.85
C ASP A 45 -21.05 -1.73 4.14
N ASP A 46 -19.90 -1.92 4.79
CA ASP A 46 -19.77 -2.69 6.02
C ASP A 46 -18.52 -2.28 6.81
N THR A 47 -18.42 -2.77 8.05
CA THR A 47 -17.23 -2.65 8.89
C THR A 47 -16.42 -3.93 8.82
N LEU A 48 -15.22 -3.85 8.24
CA LEU A 48 -14.25 -4.93 8.26
C LEU A 48 -13.20 -4.69 9.36
N PRO A 49 -13.29 -5.38 10.52
CA PRO A 49 -12.29 -5.23 11.57
C PRO A 49 -10.99 -5.95 11.18
N ILE A 50 -9.91 -5.20 11.07
CA ILE A 50 -8.55 -5.73 10.89
C ILE A 50 -7.84 -5.71 12.24
N TYR A 51 -7.26 -6.84 12.63
CA TYR A 51 -6.51 -6.99 13.87
C TYR A 51 -5.04 -7.24 13.56
N GLY A 52 -4.17 -6.55 14.29
CA GLY A 52 -2.72 -6.69 14.18
C GLY A 52 -2.04 -6.07 15.39
N SER A 53 -0.72 -6.20 15.45
CA SER A 53 0.13 -5.51 16.41
C SER A 53 0.92 -4.41 15.71
N GLU A 54 0.84 -3.19 16.21
CA GLU A 54 1.78 -2.14 15.82
C GLU A 54 3.18 -2.47 16.37
N LEU A 55 4.21 -2.41 15.52
CA LEU A 55 5.62 -2.60 15.93
C LEU A 55 5.85 -3.91 16.70
N PRO A 56 5.68 -5.09 16.06
CA PRO A 56 5.91 -6.36 16.73
C PRO A 56 7.36 -6.47 17.23
N ASP A 57 7.55 -7.15 18.38
CA ASP A 57 8.87 -7.30 18.99
C ASP A 57 9.80 -8.23 18.16
N PRO A 58 11.09 -7.88 18.00
CA PRO A 58 11.72 -6.63 18.41
C PRO A 58 11.42 -5.49 17.43
N PRO A 59 10.99 -4.30 17.90
CA PRO A 59 10.59 -3.23 17.01
C PRO A 59 11.82 -2.60 16.34
N ILE A 60 11.71 -2.35 15.03
CA ILE A 60 12.64 -1.46 14.30
C ILE A 60 11.98 -0.06 14.29
N LEU A 61 12.71 0.96 14.78
CA LEU A 61 12.22 2.33 14.91
C LEU A 61 13.13 3.32 14.17
N PRO A 62 12.63 4.04 13.15
CA PRO A 62 11.31 3.86 12.54
C PRO A 62 11.18 2.50 11.84
N PRO A 63 9.96 1.97 11.60
CA PRO A 63 9.77 0.84 10.71
C PRO A 63 10.40 1.12 9.34
N VAL A 64 11.08 0.13 8.79
CA VAL A 64 11.71 0.17 7.47
C VAL A 64 11.22 -1.05 6.71
N TYR A 65 10.73 -0.86 5.49
CA TYR A 65 10.21 -1.93 4.64
C TYR A 65 10.89 -1.82 3.29
N SER A 66 11.38 -2.95 2.79
CA SER A 66 11.93 -3.01 1.44
C SER A 66 10.86 -2.72 0.40
N VAL A 67 11.27 -2.07 -0.68
CA VAL A 67 10.47 -1.81 -1.88
C VAL A 67 11.33 -2.18 -3.08
N ASP A 68 10.73 -2.83 -4.06
CA ASP A 68 11.47 -3.39 -5.19
C ASP A 68 11.58 -2.37 -6.34
N GLU A 69 12.55 -2.56 -7.24
CA GLU A 69 12.56 -1.88 -8.53
C GLU A 69 11.22 -2.13 -9.28
N GLY A 70 10.62 -1.06 -9.81
CA GLY A 70 9.35 -1.11 -10.49
C GLY A 70 8.18 -0.73 -9.59
N TRP A 71 7.00 -1.32 -9.87
CA TRP A 71 5.77 -0.97 -9.16
C TRP A 71 5.68 -1.69 -7.81
N ASN A 72 5.29 -0.95 -6.78
CA ASN A 72 5.01 -1.44 -5.44
C ASN A 72 3.62 -0.97 -5.01
N LEU A 73 2.84 -1.86 -4.40
CA LEU A 73 1.58 -1.48 -3.77
C LEU A 73 1.82 -1.28 -2.27
N ILE A 74 1.66 -0.05 -1.79
CA ILE A 74 1.88 0.29 -0.40
C ILE A 74 0.60 0.79 0.27
N GLY A 75 0.39 0.36 1.52
CA GLY A 75 -0.59 0.97 2.41
C GLY A 75 0.05 2.10 3.20
N PHE A 76 -0.60 3.27 3.28
CA PHE A 76 -0.13 4.33 4.17
C PHE A 76 -0.46 3.99 5.62
N LYS A 77 0.57 3.62 6.39
CA LYS A 77 0.44 3.07 7.75
C LYS A 77 0.22 4.13 8.83
N SER A 78 0.69 5.36 8.61
CA SER A 78 0.55 6.40 9.63
C SER A 78 -0.93 6.69 9.88
N THR A 79 -1.28 6.84 11.16
CA THR A 79 -2.62 7.24 11.60
C THR A 79 -2.86 8.74 11.43
N THR A 80 -1.83 9.47 11.00
CA THR A 80 -1.87 10.91 10.71
C THR A 80 -1.36 11.17 9.30
N THR A 81 -1.99 12.13 8.61
CA THR A 81 -1.53 12.59 7.30
C THR A 81 -0.09 13.08 7.36
N MET A 82 0.74 12.67 6.41
CA MET A 82 2.16 13.06 6.33
C MET A 82 2.53 13.45 4.92
N THR A 83 3.57 14.27 4.77
CA THR A 83 4.10 14.57 3.44
C THR A 83 4.89 13.39 2.88
N ILE A 84 4.94 13.26 1.56
CA ILE A 84 5.69 12.19 0.87
C ILE A 84 7.15 12.16 1.33
N GLY A 85 7.85 13.30 1.32
CA GLY A 85 9.24 13.37 1.74
C GLY A 85 9.48 13.05 3.23
N THR A 86 8.45 13.20 4.08
CA THR A 86 8.55 12.76 5.49
C THR A 86 8.35 11.26 5.61
N TYR A 87 7.41 10.69 4.85
CA TYR A 87 7.06 9.27 4.94
C TYR A 87 8.07 8.38 4.22
N LEU A 88 8.56 8.80 3.05
CA LEU A 88 9.52 8.07 2.21
C LEU A 88 10.94 8.60 2.40
N THR A 89 11.30 9.01 3.62
CA THR A 89 12.58 9.70 3.91
C THR A 89 13.84 8.84 3.68
N THR A 90 13.69 7.52 3.59
CA THR A 90 14.80 6.56 3.42
C THR A 90 15.04 6.17 1.97
N ILE A 91 14.11 6.50 1.07
CA ILE A 91 14.25 6.27 -0.38
C ILE A 91 15.41 7.11 -0.93
N SER A 92 16.24 6.51 -1.77
CA SER A 92 17.43 7.15 -2.35
C SER A 92 17.09 8.39 -3.17
N ASP A 93 18.02 9.35 -3.23
CA ASP A 93 17.87 10.55 -4.06
C ASP A 93 17.60 10.18 -5.54
N ASP A 94 18.28 9.14 -6.05
CA ASP A 94 18.09 8.65 -7.42
C ASP A 94 16.65 8.16 -7.66
N ASN A 95 16.09 7.40 -6.71
CA ASN A 95 14.68 7.02 -6.74
C ASN A 95 13.75 8.22 -6.60
N THR A 96 14.00 9.13 -5.65
CA THR A 96 13.15 10.31 -5.48
C THR A 96 13.13 11.23 -6.69
N ALA A 97 14.21 11.29 -7.46
CA ALA A 97 14.28 12.09 -8.70
C ALA A 97 13.39 11.55 -9.82
N SER A 98 13.05 10.25 -9.80
CA SER A 98 12.35 9.57 -10.90
C SER A 98 11.11 8.78 -10.47
N MET A 99 10.75 8.79 -9.18
CA MET A 99 9.62 8.02 -8.68
C MET A 99 8.30 8.51 -9.27
N VAL A 100 7.31 7.63 -9.34
CA VAL A 100 5.94 8.01 -9.66
C VAL A 100 5.02 7.44 -8.61
N ILE A 101 4.13 8.29 -8.06
CA ILE A 101 3.15 7.85 -7.07
C ILE A 101 1.75 8.11 -7.60
N TYR A 102 0.91 7.08 -7.58
CA TYR A 102 -0.53 7.19 -7.77
C TYR A 102 -1.27 6.83 -6.49
N GLY A 103 -2.28 7.61 -6.13
CA GLY A 103 -3.25 7.27 -5.10
C GLY A 103 -4.55 6.80 -5.74
N TRP A 104 -5.33 5.99 -5.03
CA TRP A 104 -6.69 5.66 -5.44
C TRP A 104 -7.70 6.54 -4.70
N ASP A 105 -8.54 7.25 -5.45
CA ASP A 105 -9.73 7.89 -4.87
C ASP A 105 -10.95 6.99 -5.07
N ALA A 106 -11.46 6.47 -3.95
CA ALA A 106 -12.61 5.57 -3.93
C ALA A 106 -13.94 6.27 -4.28
N LEU A 107 -14.03 7.60 -4.17
CA LEU A 107 -15.25 8.35 -4.50
C LEU A 107 -15.53 8.39 -6.02
N PRO A 108 -14.64 8.93 -6.87
CA PRO A 108 -14.73 8.86 -8.32
C PRO A 108 -14.27 7.53 -8.91
N GLN A 109 -13.65 6.64 -8.11
CA GLN A 109 -13.07 5.36 -8.55
C GLN A 109 -12.00 5.55 -9.65
N ASN A 110 -11.01 6.40 -9.39
CA ASN A 110 -9.91 6.65 -10.31
C ASN A 110 -8.55 6.69 -9.59
N TYR A 111 -7.50 6.53 -10.38
CA TYR A 111 -6.14 6.82 -9.92
C TYR A 111 -5.83 8.29 -10.11
N GLU A 112 -5.29 8.91 -9.06
CA GLU A 112 -4.85 10.29 -9.06
C GLU A 112 -3.33 10.34 -8.96
N LEU A 113 -2.72 11.20 -9.77
CA LEU A 113 -1.28 11.40 -9.73
C LEU A 113 -0.92 12.20 -8.47
N VAL A 114 -0.12 11.59 -7.61
CA VAL A 114 0.30 12.18 -6.33
C VAL A 114 1.70 12.81 -6.47
N CYS A 115 2.64 12.12 -7.12
CA CYS A 115 4.03 12.58 -7.25
C CYS A 115 4.69 12.12 -8.55
N VAL A 116 5.54 12.97 -9.12
CA VAL A 116 6.48 12.61 -10.19
C VAL A 116 7.84 13.22 -9.89
N GLY A 117 8.84 12.38 -9.69
CA GLY A 117 10.14 12.77 -9.20
C GLY A 117 10.03 13.57 -7.89
N GLU A 118 10.79 14.65 -7.79
CA GLU A 118 10.74 15.58 -6.64
C GLU A 118 9.51 16.49 -6.63
N THR A 119 8.67 16.43 -7.68
CA THR A 119 7.49 17.29 -7.79
C THR A 119 6.25 16.56 -7.27
N SER A 120 5.83 16.90 -6.06
CA SER A 120 4.55 16.47 -5.50
C SER A 120 3.40 17.31 -6.07
N VAL A 121 2.38 16.66 -6.63
CA VAL A 121 1.13 17.26 -7.11
C VAL A 121 0.10 17.33 -5.98
N ASP A 122 0.01 16.25 -5.19
CA ASP A 122 -0.51 16.26 -3.83
C ASP A 122 0.65 16.01 -2.88
N THR A 123 0.79 16.83 -1.85
CA THR A 123 1.92 16.70 -0.92
C THR A 123 1.74 15.58 0.08
N ASN A 124 0.51 15.08 0.27
CA ASN A 124 0.15 14.32 1.46
C ASN A 124 -0.28 12.88 1.16
N LEU A 125 0.25 11.97 1.96
CA LEU A 125 -0.28 10.61 2.12
C LEU A 125 -1.27 10.60 3.29
N VAL A 126 -2.42 9.95 3.09
CA VAL A 126 -3.59 10.04 3.98
C VAL A 126 -3.89 8.66 4.59
N PRO A 127 -4.19 8.58 5.91
CA PRO A 127 -4.56 7.34 6.57
C PRO A 127 -5.73 6.64 5.89
N GLY A 128 -5.60 5.34 5.66
CA GLY A 128 -6.63 4.53 5.00
C GLY A 128 -6.58 4.53 3.47
N SER A 129 -5.66 5.29 2.85
CA SER A 129 -5.43 5.25 1.40
C SER A 129 -4.32 4.27 1.02
N GLY A 130 -4.51 3.60 -0.13
CA GLY A 130 -3.48 2.80 -0.80
C GLY A 130 -2.82 3.58 -1.93
N TYR A 131 -1.53 3.34 -2.13
CA TYR A 131 -0.72 4.03 -3.13
C TYR A 131 0.08 3.04 -3.97
N TRP A 132 0.20 3.34 -5.26
CA TRP A 132 1.17 2.71 -6.15
C TRP A 132 2.41 3.57 -6.21
N LEU A 133 3.55 2.98 -5.90
CA LEU A 133 4.87 3.62 -5.94
C LEU A 133 5.71 2.93 -7.02
N TYR A 134 6.17 3.69 -8.00
CA TYR A 134 7.16 3.23 -8.97
C TYR A 134 8.56 3.71 -8.59
N LEU A 135 9.51 2.79 -8.55
CA LEU A 135 10.93 3.05 -8.30
C LEU A 135 11.80 2.58 -9.48
N ILE A 136 12.98 3.17 -9.62
CA ILE A 136 13.96 2.84 -10.67
C ILE A 136 15.04 1.88 -10.19
N GLU A 137 15.13 1.65 -8.88
CA GLU A 137 16.01 0.69 -8.22
C GLU A 137 15.37 0.25 -6.89
N ASP A 138 15.80 -0.88 -6.35
CA ASP A 138 15.37 -1.34 -5.02
C ASP A 138 15.64 -0.28 -3.94
N GLY A 139 14.78 -0.22 -2.93
CA GLY A 139 14.84 0.74 -1.84
C GLY A 139 14.42 0.14 -0.50
N TYR A 140 14.57 0.93 0.57
CA TYR A 140 14.14 0.61 1.94
C TYR A 140 13.80 1.88 2.71
#